data_AF-A0A3P6QMN9-F1
#
_entry.id   AF-A0A3P6QMN9-F1
#
_cell.length_a   1.000
_cell.length_b   1.000
_cell.length_c   1.000
_cell.angle_alpha   90.00
_cell.angle_beta   90.00
_cell.angle_gamma   90.00
#
_symmetry.space_group_name_H-M   'P 1'
#
loop_
_entity.id
_entity.type
_entity.pdbx_description
1 polymer ?
#
loop_
_entity_poly.entity_id
_entity_poly.type
_entity_poly.pdbx_seq_one_letter_code
_entity_poly.pdbx_strand_id
1 'polypeptide(L)'
;MDSAQVVHFQLTLKDLPYGSSGWTGVAFGSTMRSGLDVIVVRLINSRVSVNDESVFGIRSPWPDQRQNVKTEMSSINNGVLQARFSRPLATNDVYGDRALNGCQPWQFPVTLSRLAPDGSLHMHQLTPRSRIVCIDQCRL
;
A
#
# COMPACT_ATOMS: atom_id res chain seq x y z
N MET A 1 1.63 -28.44 6.59
CA MET A 1 0.81 -27.22 6.42
C MET A 1 1.59 -26.37 5.44
N ASP A 2 1.13 -26.29 4.19
CA ASP A 2 1.82 -25.55 3.14
C ASP A 2 2.13 -24.13 3.60
N SER A 3 3.39 -23.73 3.50
CA SER A 3 3.80 -22.36 3.73
C SER A 3 3.04 -21.48 2.74
N ALA A 4 2.16 -20.61 3.24
CA ALA A 4 1.47 -19.66 2.38
C ALA A 4 2.51 -18.91 1.54
N GLN A 5 2.32 -18.86 0.22
CA GLN A 5 3.18 -18.06 -0.64
C GLN A 5 2.94 -16.57 -0.33
N VAL A 6 4.03 -15.85 -0.08
CA VAL A 6 4.00 -14.46 0.38
C VAL A 6 4.73 -13.57 -0.63
N VAL A 7 4.18 -12.38 -0.86
CA VAL A 7 4.81 -11.33 -1.65
C VAL A 7 5.50 -10.37 -0.69
N HIS A 8 6.79 -10.11 -0.94
CA HIS A 8 7.58 -9.12 -0.20
C HIS A 8 7.68 -7.82 -0.99
N PHE A 9 7.43 -6.71 -0.29
CA PHE A 9 7.46 -5.38 -0.84
C PHE A 9 8.57 -4.58 -0.18
N GLN A 10 9.23 -3.73 -0.97
CA GLN A 10 10.12 -2.71 -0.48
C GLN A 10 9.75 -1.38 -1.10
N LEU A 11 9.26 -0.46 -0.26
CA LEU A 11 8.95 0.91 -0.63
C LEU A 11 10.08 1.82 -0.13
N THR A 12 10.55 2.71 -1.00
CA THR A 12 11.49 3.77 -0.64
C THR A 12 11.08 5.08 -1.28
N LEU A 13 10.93 6.12 -0.46
CA LEU A 13 10.69 7.48 -0.91
C LEU A 13 11.79 8.37 -0.35
N LYS A 14 12.43 9.16 -1.22
CA LYS A 14 13.60 9.97 -0.89
C LYS A 14 13.24 11.45 -0.90
N ASP A 15 14.18 12.26 -0.40
CA ASP A 15 14.14 13.72 -0.46
C ASP A 15 12.90 14.33 0.22
N LEU A 16 12.40 13.67 1.26
CA LEU A 16 11.29 14.19 2.06
C LEU A 16 11.79 15.32 2.99
N PRO A 17 11.14 16.50 2.96
CA PRO A 17 11.44 17.57 3.92
C PRO A 17 11.30 17.10 5.37
N TYR A 18 12.10 17.69 6.26
CA TYR A 18 11.99 17.45 7.69
C TYR A 18 10.58 17.80 8.20
N GLY A 19 10.01 16.93 9.04
CA GLY A 19 8.65 17.12 9.57
C GLY A 19 7.53 16.80 8.58
N SER A 20 7.82 16.20 7.42
CA SER A 20 6.80 15.74 6.48
C SER A 20 5.78 14.80 7.14
N SER A 21 4.52 14.94 6.75
CA SER A 21 3.43 14.06 7.12
C SER A 21 2.59 13.75 5.88
N GLY A 22 2.15 12.52 5.73
CA GLY A 22 1.42 12.10 4.54
C GLY A 22 1.32 10.59 4.38
N TRP A 23 0.92 10.17 3.19
CA TRP A 23 0.76 8.76 2.84
C TRP A 23 1.27 8.46 1.43
N THR A 24 1.70 7.23 1.23
CA THR A 24 2.03 6.60 -0.06
C THR A 24 1.60 5.13 0.03
N GLY A 25 1.96 4.27 -0.91
CA GLY A 25 1.64 2.85 -0.82
C GLY A 25 1.65 2.11 -2.15
N VAL A 26 0.84 1.06 -2.21
CA VAL A 26 0.55 0.27 -3.41
C VAL A 26 -0.91 -0.15 -3.35
N ALA A 27 -1.60 -0.12 -4.49
CA ALA A 27 -2.96 -0.62 -4.60
C ALA A 27 -3.06 -1.71 -5.68
N PHE A 28 -3.94 -2.68 -5.47
CA PHE A 28 -4.19 -3.82 -6.33
C PHE A 28 -5.58 -3.73 -6.94
N GLY A 29 -5.65 -3.81 -8.26
CA GLY A 29 -6.89 -3.72 -9.02
C GLY A 29 -6.90 -2.58 -10.04
N SER A 30 -7.92 -2.60 -10.90
CA SER A 30 -7.96 -1.75 -12.09
C SER A 30 -8.38 -0.31 -11.81
N THR A 31 -9.41 -0.09 -10.98
CA THR A 31 -9.98 1.24 -10.71
C THR A 31 -10.58 1.33 -9.32
N MET A 32 -10.65 2.54 -8.75
CA MET A 32 -11.40 2.78 -7.51
C MET A 32 -12.89 2.45 -7.65
N ARG A 33 -13.49 2.62 -8.84
CA ARG A 33 -14.92 2.30 -9.07
C ARG A 33 -15.23 0.82 -8.93
N SER A 34 -14.33 -0.05 -9.41
CA SER A 34 -14.42 -1.50 -9.24
C SER A 34 -13.92 -2.00 -7.88
N GLY A 35 -13.33 -1.10 -7.10
CA GLY A 35 -12.70 -1.36 -5.82
C GLY A 35 -11.23 -1.73 -5.93
N LEU A 36 -10.43 -1.20 -5.01
CA LEU A 36 -9.01 -1.48 -4.84
C LEU A 36 -8.75 -1.98 -3.42
N ASP A 37 -7.87 -2.97 -3.33
CA ASP A 37 -7.13 -3.37 -2.13
C ASP A 37 -5.87 -2.50 -2.06
N VAL A 38 -5.54 -1.91 -0.92
CA VAL A 38 -4.55 -0.85 -0.78
C VAL A 38 -3.69 -1.07 0.47
N ILE A 39 -2.39 -1.30 0.27
CA ILE A 39 -1.43 -1.20 1.35
C ILE A 39 -0.94 0.24 1.45
N VAL A 40 -1.33 0.91 2.52
CA VAL A 40 -0.98 2.30 2.80
C VAL A 40 0.24 2.37 3.70
N VAL A 41 1.22 3.18 3.31
CA VAL A 41 2.33 3.58 4.17
C VAL A 41 2.13 5.02 4.61
N ARG A 42 1.87 5.25 5.90
CA ARG A 42 1.69 6.59 6.48
C ARG A 42 2.98 7.06 7.14
N LEU A 43 3.23 8.35 7.06
CA LEU A 43 4.22 9.07 7.84
C LEU A 43 3.49 10.12 8.67
N ILE A 44 3.49 9.99 10.00
CA ILE A 44 2.86 10.94 10.92
C ILE A 44 3.80 11.15 12.10
N ASN A 45 4.18 12.41 12.38
CA ASN A 45 5.05 12.76 13.50
C ASN A 45 6.32 11.88 13.58
N SER A 46 7.00 11.73 12.43
CA SER A 46 8.19 10.87 12.27
C SER A 46 7.98 9.37 12.53
N ARG A 47 6.74 8.91 12.62
CA ARG A 47 6.40 7.48 12.72
C ARG A 47 5.89 6.98 11.39
N VAL A 48 6.42 5.84 10.95
CA VAL A 48 5.99 5.17 9.73
C VAL A 48 5.16 3.95 10.07
N SER A 49 3.91 3.91 9.62
CA SER A 49 3.02 2.74 9.75
C SER A 49 2.66 2.17 8.39
N VAL A 50 2.40 0.87 8.34
CA VAL A 50 1.89 0.16 7.17
C VAL A 50 0.53 -0.42 7.55
N ASN A 51 -0.48 -0.18 6.71
CA ASN A 51 -1.86 -0.54 6.97
C ASN A 51 -2.48 -1.16 5.72
N ASP A 52 -3.36 -2.12 5.93
CA ASP A 52 -4.16 -2.81 4.93
C ASP A 52 -5.55 -2.16 4.87
N GLU A 53 -5.95 -1.67 3.69
CA GLU A 53 -7.15 -0.88 3.51
C GLU A 53 -7.80 -1.21 2.18
N SER A 54 -9.11 -1.01 2.10
CA SER A 54 -9.85 -1.16 0.87
C SER A 54 -10.62 0.10 0.52
N VAL A 55 -10.88 0.28 -0.77
CA VAL A 55 -11.71 1.38 -1.27
C VAL A 55 -12.64 0.88 -2.34
N PHE A 56 -13.88 1.35 -2.32
CA PHE A 56 -14.86 1.11 -3.37
C PHE A 56 -15.60 2.42 -3.69
N GLY A 57 -15.48 2.90 -4.93
CA GLY A 57 -15.93 4.23 -5.35
C GLY A 57 -14.86 5.30 -5.14
N ILE A 58 -15.15 6.54 -5.55
CA ILE A 58 -14.22 7.67 -5.48
C ILE A 58 -14.31 8.30 -4.09
N ARG A 59 -13.61 7.71 -3.11
CA ARG A 59 -13.55 8.15 -1.70
C ARG A 59 -12.25 7.70 -1.04
N SER A 60 -11.97 8.16 0.18
CA SER A 60 -10.83 7.66 0.96
C SER A 60 -11.00 6.15 1.21
N PRO A 61 -9.91 5.35 1.17
CA PRO A 61 -9.92 3.99 1.70
C PRO A 61 -10.28 3.94 3.19
N TRP A 62 -10.74 2.78 3.63
CA TRP A 62 -11.01 2.44 5.03
C TRP A 62 -10.15 1.25 5.45
N PRO A 63 -9.65 1.22 6.69
CA PRO A 63 -8.93 0.07 7.21
C PRO A 63 -9.73 -1.22 7.11
N ASP A 64 -9.08 -2.28 6.63
CA ASP A 64 -9.70 -3.60 6.58
C ASP A 64 -9.83 -4.19 7.98
N GLN A 65 -10.91 -4.95 8.19
CA GLN A 65 -11.16 -5.61 9.48
C GLN A 65 -10.05 -6.58 9.86
N ARG A 66 -9.38 -7.14 8.85
CA ARG A 66 -8.21 -8.01 8.99
C ARG A 66 -7.05 -7.32 8.31
N GLN A 67 -5.96 -7.14 9.06
CA GLN A 67 -4.71 -6.62 8.51
C GLN A 67 -3.90 -7.82 8.02
N ASN A 68 -3.94 -8.10 6.72
CA ASN A 68 -3.24 -9.21 6.09
C ASN A 68 -1.82 -8.84 5.65
N VAL A 69 -1.33 -7.69 6.09
CA VAL A 69 0.04 -7.20 5.95
C VAL A 69 0.89 -7.44 7.20
N LYS A 70 2.12 -7.89 7.01
CA LYS A 70 3.15 -7.99 8.05
C LYS A 70 4.23 -6.96 7.77
N THR A 71 4.47 -6.04 8.71
CA THR A 71 5.58 -5.08 8.60
C THR A 71 6.87 -5.71 9.10
N GLU A 72 7.91 -5.80 8.27
CA GLU A 72 9.25 -6.21 8.72
C GLU A 72 10.14 -5.03 9.10
N MET A 73 9.98 -3.87 8.45
CA MET A 73 10.73 -2.66 8.75
C MET A 73 9.91 -1.43 8.32
N SER A 74 9.89 -0.40 9.15
CA SER A 74 9.42 0.93 8.74
C SER A 74 10.28 2.00 9.40
N SER A 75 10.72 3.00 8.64
CA SER A 75 11.55 4.09 9.17
C SER A 75 11.52 5.33 8.29
N ILE A 76 11.85 6.46 8.90
CA ILE A 76 12.15 7.72 8.22
C ILE A 76 13.47 8.25 8.78
N ASN A 77 14.51 8.32 7.96
CA ASN A 77 15.83 8.77 8.36
C ASN A 77 16.41 9.69 7.28
N ASN A 78 16.85 10.90 7.66
CA ASN A 78 17.48 11.88 6.74
C ASN A 78 16.68 12.10 5.44
N GLY A 79 15.35 12.27 5.56
CA GLY A 79 14.47 12.48 4.40
C GLY A 79 14.20 11.21 3.57
N VAL A 80 14.65 10.04 4.01
CA VAL A 80 14.40 8.76 3.33
C VAL A 80 13.41 7.93 4.14
N LEU A 81 12.19 7.80 3.60
CA LEU A 81 11.18 6.87 4.10
C LEU A 81 11.44 5.48 3.50
N GLN A 82 11.50 4.47 4.36
CA GLN A 82 11.59 3.07 3.96
C GLN A 82 10.53 2.24 4.66
N ALA A 83 9.88 1.36 3.91
CA ALA A 83 9.01 0.34 4.45
C ALA A 83 9.29 -1.00 3.74
N ARG A 84 9.47 -2.05 4.52
CA ARG A 84 9.44 -3.44 4.07
C ARG A 84 8.30 -4.14 4.77
N PHE A 85 7.43 -4.71 3.96
CA PHE A 85 6.26 -5.43 4.42
C PHE A 85 5.98 -6.59 3.49
N SER A 86 5.16 -7.52 3.95
CA SER A 86 4.75 -8.67 3.19
C SER A 86 3.27 -8.97 3.34
N ARG A 87 2.69 -9.59 2.32
CA ARG A 87 1.28 -10.00 2.29
C ARG A 87 1.15 -11.36 1.58
N PRO A 88 0.31 -12.29 2.07
CA PRO A 88 0.04 -13.54 1.36
C PRO A 88 -0.47 -13.30 -0.07
N LEU A 89 -0.14 -14.19 -1.01
CA LEU A 89 -0.64 -14.10 -2.39
C LEU A 89 -2.17 -14.11 -2.46
N ALA A 90 -2.81 -14.84 -1.56
CA ALA A 90 -4.25 -14.85 -1.40
C ALA A 90 -4.58 -14.89 0.09
N THR A 91 -5.67 -14.26 0.47
CA THR A 91 -6.15 -14.20 1.85
C THR A 91 -7.57 -14.75 1.91
N ASN A 92 -8.10 -14.89 3.13
CA ASN A 92 -9.49 -15.26 3.35
C ASN A 92 -10.41 -14.03 3.50
N ASP A 93 -9.92 -12.81 3.27
CA ASP A 93 -10.72 -11.58 3.28
C ASP A 93 -11.21 -11.24 1.86
N VAL A 94 -12.18 -11.99 1.36
CA VAL A 94 -12.66 -11.84 -0.02
C VAL A 94 -13.31 -10.48 -0.34
N TYR A 95 -13.55 -9.63 0.66
CA TYR A 95 -14.19 -8.32 0.48
C TYR A 95 -13.20 -7.17 0.41
N GLY A 96 -12.19 -7.18 1.29
CA GLY A 96 -11.13 -6.17 1.32
C GLY A 96 -9.98 -6.49 0.36
N ASP A 97 -9.64 -7.77 0.25
CA ASP A 97 -8.41 -8.22 -0.39
C ASP A 97 -8.59 -8.68 -1.84
N ARG A 98 -7.59 -8.35 -2.67
CA ARG A 98 -7.38 -8.94 -4.00
C ARG A 98 -6.30 -10.02 -3.94
N ALA A 99 -6.59 -11.18 -4.52
CA ALA A 99 -5.57 -12.18 -4.77
C ALA A 99 -4.52 -11.61 -5.74
N LEU A 100 -3.24 -11.79 -5.43
CA LEU A 100 -2.11 -11.21 -6.14
C LEU A 100 -1.57 -12.09 -7.27
N ASN A 101 -1.99 -13.36 -7.35
CA ASN A 101 -1.54 -14.29 -8.38
C ASN A 101 -1.88 -13.82 -9.80
N GLY A 102 -1.14 -14.33 -10.79
CA GLY A 102 -1.27 -13.96 -12.19
C GLY A 102 -0.67 -12.58 -12.54
N CYS A 103 -1.17 -12.03 -13.64
CA CYS A 103 -0.83 -10.70 -14.16
C CYS A 103 -2.00 -9.74 -13.95
N GLN A 104 -1.79 -8.69 -13.17
CA GLN A 104 -2.88 -7.76 -12.85
C GLN A 104 -2.38 -6.32 -12.68
N PRO A 105 -3.26 -5.33 -12.86
CA PRO A 105 -2.89 -3.93 -12.65
C PRO A 105 -2.65 -3.63 -11.18
N TRP A 106 -1.47 -3.09 -10.90
CA TRP A 106 -1.12 -2.47 -9.63
C TRP A 106 -0.98 -0.96 -9.84
N GLN A 107 -1.31 -0.19 -8.82
CA GLN A 107 -1.22 1.26 -8.83
C GLN A 107 -0.24 1.73 -7.76
N PHE A 108 0.64 2.65 -8.15
CA PHE A 108 1.72 3.14 -7.31
C PHE A 108 1.58 4.66 -7.11
N PRO A 109 1.06 5.12 -5.96
CA PRO A 109 1.19 6.51 -5.52
C PRO A 109 2.67 6.85 -5.30
N VAL A 110 3.33 7.42 -6.32
CA VAL A 110 4.79 7.63 -6.32
C VAL A 110 5.27 8.87 -5.55
N THR A 111 4.38 9.54 -4.82
CA THR A 111 4.69 10.71 -3.99
C THR A 111 4.05 10.60 -2.62
N LEU A 112 4.51 11.41 -1.67
CA LEU A 112 3.88 11.57 -0.37
C LEU A 112 2.65 12.48 -0.50
N SER A 113 1.47 11.89 -0.49
CA SER A 113 0.19 12.60 -0.55
C SER A 113 -0.26 13.05 0.84
N ARG A 114 -1.11 14.07 0.91
CA ARG A 114 -1.54 14.66 2.20
C ARG A 114 -2.47 13.72 2.96
N LEU A 115 -2.41 13.78 4.29
CA LEU A 115 -3.44 13.24 5.16
C LEU A 115 -4.46 14.34 5.48
N ALA A 116 -5.69 13.96 5.75
CA ALA A 116 -6.69 14.83 6.34
C ALA A 116 -6.45 15.01 7.86
N PRO A 117 -7.06 16.02 8.52
CA PRO A 117 -6.85 16.26 9.95
C PRO A 117 -7.20 15.08 10.87
N ASP A 118 -8.12 14.22 10.45
CA ASP A 118 -8.53 13.00 11.16
C ASP A 118 -7.61 11.79 10.89
N GLY A 119 -6.57 11.96 10.07
CA GLY A 119 -5.65 10.89 9.68
C GLY A 119 -6.12 10.04 8.50
N SER A 120 -7.28 10.33 7.91
CA SER A 120 -7.72 9.70 6.66
C SER A 120 -6.91 10.17 5.46
N LEU A 121 -6.96 9.41 4.37
CA LEU A 121 -6.18 9.71 3.17
C LEU A 121 -6.88 10.82 2.40
N HIS A 122 -6.21 11.98 2.26
CA HIS A 122 -6.64 12.95 1.28
C HIS A 122 -6.35 12.41 -0.13
N MET A 123 -7.13 12.84 -1.12
CA MET A 123 -6.91 12.52 -2.54
C MET A 123 -5.45 12.76 -2.93
N HIS A 124 -4.89 11.80 -3.66
CA HIS A 124 -3.51 11.85 -4.14
C HIS A 124 -3.27 13.10 -5.00
N GLN A 125 -2.10 13.74 -4.85
CA GLN A 125 -1.77 14.95 -5.61
C GLN A 125 -1.42 14.67 -7.08
N LEU A 126 -0.85 13.49 -7.33
CA LEU A 126 -0.54 12.99 -8.66
C LEU A 126 -1.26 11.68 -8.88
N THR A 127 -1.76 11.48 -10.10
CA THR A 127 -2.39 10.22 -10.49
C THR A 127 -1.41 9.06 -10.26
N PRO A 128 -1.80 8.02 -9.50
CA PRO A 128 -0.97 6.84 -9.28
C PRO A 128 -0.53 6.22 -10.62
N ARG A 129 0.71 5.75 -10.67
CA ARG A 129 1.22 5.07 -11.86
C ARG A 129 0.65 3.67 -11.91
N SER A 130 -0.03 3.31 -12.99
CA SER A 130 -0.51 1.94 -13.21
C SER A 130 0.53 1.10 -13.95
N ARG A 131 0.72 -0.16 -13.54
CA ARG A 131 1.53 -1.18 -14.24
C ARG A 131 0.88 -2.54 -14.11
N ILE A 132 0.98 -3.35 -15.17
CA ILE A 132 0.69 -4.79 -15.05
C ILE A 132 1.87 -5.46 -14.37
N VAL A 133 1.60 -6.15 -13.26
CA VAL A 133 2.58 -6.93 -12.51
C VAL A 133 2.18 -8.40 -12.59
N CYS A 134 3.10 -9.23 -13.06
CA CYS A 134 2.94 -10.68 -13.20
C CYS A 134 3.70 -11.40 -12.09
N ILE A 135 3.12 -11.50 -10.88
CA ILE A 135 3.87 -11.98 -9.71
C ILE A 135 4.29 -13.45 -9.83
N ASP A 136 3.54 -14.23 -10.60
CA ASP A 136 3.88 -15.63 -10.89
C ASP A 136 5.19 -15.79 -11.68
N GLN A 137 5.62 -14.73 -12.38
CA GLN A 137 6.91 -14.68 -13.07
C GLN A 137 8.05 -14.21 -12.17
N CYS A 138 7.73 -13.76 -10.94
CA CYS A 138 8.70 -13.28 -9.95
C CYS A 138 9.01 -14.35 -8.88
N ARG A 139 8.79 -15.62 -9.20
CA ARG A 139 9.16 -16.75 -8.33
C ARG A 139 10.68 -16.92 -8.38
N LEU A 140 11.33 -16.72 -7.24
CA LEU A 140 12.72 -17.11 -7.02
C LEU A 140 12.81 -18.63 -6.78
#